data_AF-A0A952NNP9-F1
#
_entry.id   AF-A0A952NNP9-F1
#
_cell.length_a   1.000
_cell.length_b   1.000
_cell.length_c   1.000
_cell.angle_alpha   90.00
_cell.angle_beta   90.00
_cell.angle_gamma   90.00
#
_symmetry.space_group_name_H-M   'P 1'
#
loop_
_entity.id
_entity.type
_entity.pdbx_description
1 polymer ?
#
loop_
_entity_poly.entity_id
_entity_poly.type
_entity_poly.pdbx_seq_one_letter_code
_entity_poly.pdbx_strand_id
1 'polypeptide(L)'
;MKSLILMVALFFTSILAQARSLHPEFERHLRPSSGIQRLCDRYEHRGSTRSCFMDFNGEERGVCEYCTEGKSCFMAFNGDARNFCEAYGENKSCFMAFNGEDRGWCEVLKEGKSCFMALNGAAREACERGLIPRRHLFWQK
;
A
#
# COMPACT_ATOMS: atom_id res chain seq x y z
N MET A 1 36.63 37.97 2.30
CA MET A 1 35.54 37.52 1.40
C MET A 1 35.22 36.02 1.47
N LYS A 2 36.13 35.12 1.92
CA LYS A 2 35.83 33.68 2.04
C LYS A 2 34.92 33.29 3.22
N SER A 3 34.99 33.99 4.37
CA SER A 3 34.17 33.64 5.55
C SER A 3 32.68 33.96 5.43
N LEU A 4 32.29 34.97 4.63
CA LEU A 4 30.89 35.36 4.49
C LEU A 4 30.09 34.31 3.67
N ILE A 5 30.74 33.66 2.70
CA ILE A 5 30.15 32.61 1.86
C ILE A 5 29.90 31.34 2.67
N LEU A 6 30.80 30.97 3.59
CA LEU A 6 30.62 29.80 4.46
C LEU A 6 29.46 29.97 5.44
N MET A 7 29.26 31.17 5.99
CA MET A 7 28.15 31.43 6.92
C MET A 7 26.78 31.38 6.24
N VAL A 8 26.67 31.87 5.00
CA VAL A 8 25.42 31.78 4.22
C VAL A 8 25.13 30.33 3.82
N ALA A 9 26.15 29.57 3.44
CA ALA A 9 25.98 28.15 3.09
C ALA A 9 25.49 27.32 4.30
N LEU A 10 26.04 27.56 5.49
CA LEU A 10 25.63 26.85 6.71
C LEU A 10 24.20 27.20 7.14
N PHE A 11 23.81 28.47 7.02
CA PHE A 11 22.43 28.90 7.31
C PHE A 11 21.42 28.23 6.37
N PHE A 12 21.70 28.17 5.08
CA PHE A 12 20.82 27.51 4.11
C PHE A 12 20.69 26.00 4.37
N THR A 13 21.79 25.32 4.73
CA THR A 13 21.72 23.89 5.06
C THR A 13 20.96 23.61 6.36
N SER A 14 21.06 24.48 7.37
CA SER A 14 20.32 24.32 8.62
C SER A 14 18.82 24.58 8.45
N ILE A 15 18.42 25.53 7.59
CA ILE A 15 17.00 25.80 7.28
C ILE A 15 16.38 24.64 6.49
N LEU A 16 17.09 24.09 5.49
CA LEU A 16 16.64 22.91 4.74
C LEU A 16 16.56 21.64 5.61
N ALA A 17 17.46 21.48 6.58
CA ALA A 17 17.42 20.37 7.52
C ALA A 17 16.23 20.48 8.50
N GLN A 18 15.90 21.70 8.96
CA GLN A 18 14.78 21.94 9.90
C GLN A 18 13.40 21.84 9.23
N ALA A 19 13.28 22.14 7.93
CA ALA A 19 12.04 21.93 7.19
C ALA A 19 11.66 20.43 7.06
N ARG A 20 12.65 19.53 7.06
CA ARG A 20 12.43 18.08 6.89
C ARG A 20 11.97 17.38 8.17
N SER A 21 12.25 17.95 9.35
CA SER A 21 11.89 17.36 10.64
C SER A 21 10.52 17.77 11.17
N LEU A 22 9.85 18.75 10.55
CA LEU A 22 8.59 19.31 11.06
C LEU A 22 7.31 18.71 10.45
N HIS A 23 7.39 17.92 9.38
CA HIS A 23 6.20 17.30 8.77
C HIS A 23 6.44 15.89 8.20
N PRO A 24 6.59 14.85 9.05
CA PRO A 24 6.50 13.47 8.60
C PRO A 24 5.09 13.08 8.09
N GLU A 25 4.06 13.91 8.32
CA GLU A 25 2.70 13.64 7.87
C GLU A 25 2.42 14.01 6.41
N PHE A 26 3.21 14.90 5.80
CA PHE A 26 2.90 15.44 4.47
C PHE A 26 3.26 14.49 3.31
N GLU A 27 4.11 13.49 3.54
CA GLU A 27 4.41 12.45 2.53
C GLU A 27 3.27 11.45 2.32
N ARG A 28 2.21 11.47 3.16
CA ARG A 28 1.05 10.58 2.98
C ARG A 28 0.09 11.03 1.86
N HIS A 29 0.14 12.29 1.43
CA HIS A 29 -0.86 12.86 0.49
C HIS A 29 -0.46 12.82 -0.99
N LEU A 30 0.76 12.41 -1.34
CA LEU A 30 1.23 12.33 -2.74
C LEU A 30 1.35 10.89 -3.26
N ARG A 31 0.86 9.89 -2.51
CA ARG A 31 0.81 8.51 -3.00
C ARG A 31 -0.53 8.25 -3.69
N PRO A 32 -0.55 7.73 -4.93
CA PRO A 32 -1.78 7.25 -5.54
C PRO A 32 -2.48 6.28 -4.59
N SER A 33 -3.77 6.50 -4.37
CA SER A 33 -4.60 5.76 -3.44
C SER A 33 -4.74 4.31 -3.90
N SER A 34 -4.08 3.37 -3.22
CA SER A 34 -4.33 1.94 -3.40
C SER A 34 -5.81 1.59 -3.24
N GLY A 35 -6.22 0.43 -3.73
CA GLY A 35 -7.54 -0.12 -3.44
C GLY A 35 -7.96 -0.04 -1.98
N ILE A 36 -7.02 -0.40 -1.11
CA ILE A 36 -7.23 -0.35 0.33
C ILE A 36 -7.34 1.08 0.85
N GLN A 37 -6.61 2.05 0.29
CA GLN A 37 -6.78 3.45 0.64
C GLN A 37 -8.18 3.94 0.25
N ARG A 38 -8.64 3.63 -0.97
CA ARG A 38 -10.01 3.96 -1.41
C ARG A 38 -11.09 3.30 -0.53
N LEU A 39 -10.82 2.09 -0.02
CA LEU A 39 -11.68 1.44 0.97
C LEU A 39 -11.69 2.22 2.29
N CYS A 40 -10.53 2.64 2.79
CA CYS A 40 -10.41 3.42 4.02
C CYS A 40 -11.09 4.78 3.91
N ASP A 41 -10.92 5.48 2.79
CA ASP A 41 -11.55 6.78 2.55
C ASP A 41 -13.08 6.65 2.61
N ARG A 42 -13.65 5.56 2.06
CA ARG A 42 -15.09 5.26 2.17
C ARG A 42 -15.51 4.98 3.61
N TYR A 43 -14.65 4.34 4.39
CA TYR A 43 -14.94 3.95 5.76
C TYR A 43 -14.91 5.13 6.74
N GLU A 44 -13.99 6.07 6.53
CA GLU A 44 -13.92 7.31 7.30
C GLU A 44 -15.24 8.10 7.24
N HIS A 45 -15.87 8.14 6.06
CA HIS A 45 -17.19 8.77 5.86
C HIS A 45 -18.35 7.99 6.48
N ARG A 46 -18.14 6.71 6.85
CA ARG A 46 -19.15 5.86 7.51
C ARG A 46 -19.18 6.05 9.04
N GLY A 47 -18.13 6.65 9.61
CA GLY A 47 -18.03 7.21 10.96
C GLY A 47 -18.88 6.54 12.04
N SER A 48 -18.38 5.45 12.63
CA SER A 48 -18.93 4.91 13.88
C SER A 48 -18.00 5.20 15.05
N THR A 49 -18.56 5.65 16.18
CA THR A 49 -17.85 5.79 17.46
C THR A 49 -17.74 4.48 18.23
N ARG A 50 -18.34 3.39 17.72
CA ARG A 50 -18.28 2.05 18.34
C ARG A 50 -17.17 1.22 17.69
N SER A 51 -16.79 0.13 18.35
CA SER A 51 -15.77 -0.78 17.82
C SER A 51 -16.26 -1.50 16.56
N CYS A 52 -15.33 -1.71 15.63
CA CYS A 52 -15.56 -2.38 14.35
C CYS A 52 -16.16 -3.78 14.52
N PHE A 53 -15.80 -4.45 15.61
CA PHE A 53 -16.32 -5.76 15.96
C PHE A 53 -17.85 -5.78 16.12
N MET A 54 -18.44 -4.72 16.69
CA MET A 54 -19.87 -4.67 17.00
C MET A 54 -20.72 -4.26 15.79
N ASP A 55 -20.17 -3.42 14.91
CA ASP A 55 -20.94 -2.86 13.79
C ASP A 55 -20.77 -3.65 12.48
N PHE A 56 -19.70 -4.44 12.34
CA PHE A 56 -19.37 -5.11 11.08
C PHE A 56 -19.02 -6.59 11.27
N ASN A 57 -19.18 -7.36 10.18
CA ASN A 57 -18.86 -8.77 10.10
C ASN A 57 -18.05 -9.09 8.83
N GLY A 58 -17.44 -10.28 8.78
CA GLY A 58 -16.68 -10.75 7.62
C GLY A 58 -15.54 -9.81 7.21
N GLU A 59 -15.41 -9.58 5.89
CA GLU A 59 -14.38 -8.71 5.32
C GLU A 59 -14.60 -7.22 5.63
N GLU A 60 -15.86 -6.77 5.78
CA GLU A 60 -16.16 -5.39 6.18
C GLU A 60 -15.60 -5.05 7.56
N ARG A 61 -15.58 -6.03 8.49
CA ARG A 61 -14.92 -5.87 9.79
C ARG A 61 -13.42 -5.64 9.61
N GLY A 62 -12.77 -6.43 8.76
CA GLY A 62 -11.33 -6.26 8.51
C GLY A 62 -10.99 -4.90 7.90
N VAL A 63 -11.81 -4.41 6.97
CA VAL A 63 -11.62 -3.06 6.43
C VAL A 63 -11.75 -2.00 7.52
N CYS A 64 -12.78 -2.10 8.37
CA CYS A 64 -12.93 -1.20 9.52
C CYS A 64 -11.71 -1.25 10.42
N GLU A 65 -11.33 -2.44 10.88
CA GLU A 65 -10.24 -2.63 11.84
C GLU A 65 -8.89 -2.11 11.31
N TYR A 66 -8.62 -2.29 10.02
CA TYR A 66 -7.43 -1.75 9.37
C TYR A 66 -7.48 -0.22 9.26
N CYS A 67 -8.61 0.32 8.80
CA CYS A 67 -8.72 1.74 8.43
C CYS A 67 -9.00 2.67 9.62
N THR A 68 -9.75 2.23 10.63
CA THR A 68 -10.21 3.08 11.76
C THR A 68 -9.54 2.71 13.08
N GLU A 69 -9.33 1.41 13.34
CA GLU A 69 -8.68 0.94 14.58
C GLU A 69 -7.15 0.79 14.43
N GLY A 70 -6.60 1.00 13.23
CA GLY A 70 -5.17 0.95 12.96
C GLY A 70 -4.55 -0.45 13.11
N LYS A 71 -5.36 -1.51 13.03
CA LYS A 71 -4.85 -2.89 13.08
C LYS A 71 -4.02 -3.18 11.82
N SER A 72 -3.00 -4.02 11.97
CA SER A 72 -2.26 -4.54 10.81
C SER A 72 -3.14 -5.45 9.96
N CYS A 73 -2.78 -5.61 8.69
CA CYS A 73 -3.45 -6.53 7.76
C CYS A 73 -3.55 -7.95 8.34
N PHE A 74 -2.50 -8.39 9.06
CA PHE A 74 -2.47 -9.70 9.72
C PHE A 74 -3.57 -9.88 10.77
N MET A 75 -3.89 -8.82 11.52
CA MET A 75 -4.92 -8.86 12.55
C MET A 75 -6.32 -8.61 11.99
N ALA A 76 -6.43 -7.76 10.97
CA ALA A 76 -7.71 -7.32 10.43
C ALA A 76 -8.32 -8.31 9.42
N PHE A 77 -7.50 -8.99 8.62
CA PHE A 77 -7.96 -9.83 7.53
C PHE A 77 -7.56 -11.29 7.69
N ASN A 78 -8.30 -12.18 7.03
CA ASN A 78 -8.04 -13.61 6.96
C ASN A 78 -7.94 -14.08 5.51
N GLY A 79 -7.31 -15.24 5.30
CA GLY A 79 -7.21 -15.89 3.98
C GLY A 79 -6.59 -14.99 2.92
N ASP A 80 -7.13 -15.03 1.70
CA ASP A 80 -6.60 -14.28 0.56
C ASP A 80 -6.61 -12.76 0.80
N ALA A 81 -7.66 -12.21 1.42
CA ALA A 81 -7.74 -10.77 1.70
C ALA A 81 -6.56 -10.29 2.56
N ARG A 82 -6.08 -11.13 3.48
CA ARG A 82 -4.86 -10.86 4.27
C ARG A 82 -3.64 -10.73 3.37
N ASN A 83 -3.43 -11.70 2.49
CA ASN A 83 -2.30 -11.75 1.58
C ASN A 83 -2.27 -10.52 0.65
N PHE A 84 -3.44 -10.15 0.10
CA PHE A 84 -3.56 -8.94 -0.72
C PHE A 84 -3.30 -7.65 0.08
N CYS A 85 -3.87 -7.52 1.28
CA CYS A 85 -3.61 -6.38 2.15
C CYS A 85 -2.13 -6.27 2.51
N GLU A 86 -1.49 -7.37 2.89
CA GLU A 86 -0.07 -7.43 3.24
C GLU A 86 0.82 -7.03 2.04
N ALA A 87 0.53 -7.55 0.84
CA ALA A 87 1.30 -7.26 -0.36
C ALA A 87 1.17 -5.81 -0.83
N TYR A 88 -0.07 -5.29 -0.92
CA TYR A 88 -0.36 -4.00 -1.57
C TYR A 88 -0.57 -2.86 -0.58
N GLY A 89 -1.22 -3.12 0.55
CA GLY A 89 -1.48 -2.14 1.60
C GLY A 89 -0.25 -1.88 2.47
N GLU A 90 0.32 -2.94 3.04
CA GLU A 90 1.54 -2.86 3.88
C GLU A 90 2.85 -2.95 3.07
N ASN A 91 2.75 -3.06 1.75
CA ASN A 91 3.89 -3.10 0.85
C ASN A 91 4.87 -4.27 1.10
N LYS A 92 4.46 -5.38 1.72
CA LYS A 92 5.31 -6.57 1.89
C LYS A 92 5.67 -7.21 0.55
N SER A 93 6.83 -7.87 0.46
CA SER A 93 7.27 -8.54 -0.78
C SER A 93 6.24 -9.57 -1.27
N CYS A 94 6.04 -9.68 -2.58
CA CYS A 94 5.11 -10.64 -3.16
C CYS A 94 5.43 -12.08 -2.78
N PHE A 95 6.72 -12.39 -2.60
CA PHE A 95 7.20 -13.69 -2.13
C PHE A 95 6.70 -14.09 -0.75
N MET A 96 6.61 -13.12 0.18
CA MET A 96 6.15 -13.40 1.55
C MET A 96 4.62 -13.45 1.65
N ALA A 97 3.93 -12.71 0.80
CA ALA A 97 2.47 -12.56 0.89
C ALA A 97 1.70 -13.64 0.13
N PHE A 98 2.24 -14.18 -0.96
CA PHE A 98 1.51 -15.08 -1.85
C PHE A 98 2.26 -16.37 -2.18
N ASN A 99 1.49 -17.39 -2.56
CA ASN A 99 1.96 -18.61 -3.19
C ASN A 99 1.32 -18.77 -4.58
N GLY A 100 1.93 -19.58 -5.45
CA GLY A 100 1.35 -19.96 -6.74
C GLY A 100 1.19 -18.78 -7.72
N GLU A 101 0.05 -18.75 -8.43
CA GLU A 101 -0.21 -17.79 -9.50
C GLU A 101 -0.35 -16.34 -9.00
N ASP A 102 -1.03 -16.11 -7.86
CA ASP A 102 -1.19 -14.76 -7.30
C ASP A 102 0.17 -14.15 -6.93
N ARG A 103 1.17 -14.96 -6.57
CA ARG A 103 2.55 -14.49 -6.38
C ARG A 103 3.11 -13.95 -7.70
N GLY A 104 2.99 -14.70 -8.78
CA GLY A 104 3.46 -14.29 -10.10
C GLY A 104 2.81 -12.98 -10.55
N TRP A 105 1.48 -12.87 -10.39
CA TRP A 105 0.76 -11.63 -10.71
C TRP A 105 1.23 -10.45 -9.85
N CYS A 106 1.43 -10.65 -8.55
CA CYS A 106 1.98 -9.63 -7.69
C CYS A 106 3.37 -9.17 -8.14
N GLU A 107 4.26 -10.11 -8.47
CA GLU A 107 5.62 -9.79 -8.92
C GLU A 107 5.62 -8.99 -10.24
N VAL A 108 4.71 -9.28 -11.17
CA VAL A 108 4.54 -8.47 -12.39
C VAL A 108 4.07 -7.06 -12.04
N LEU A 109 2.97 -6.95 -11.28
CA LEU A 109 2.24 -5.70 -11.10
C LEU A 109 2.90 -4.74 -10.12
N LYS A 110 3.61 -5.27 -9.13
CA LYS A 110 4.22 -4.48 -8.05
C LYS A 110 5.74 -4.43 -8.15
N GLU A 111 6.37 -5.55 -8.48
CA GLU A 111 7.84 -5.66 -8.51
C GLU A 111 8.42 -5.46 -9.92
N GLY A 112 7.56 -5.28 -10.94
CA GLY A 112 7.97 -4.97 -12.31
C GLY A 112 8.60 -6.14 -13.05
N LYS A 113 8.37 -7.39 -12.61
CA LYS A 113 8.85 -8.56 -13.35
C LYS A 113 8.11 -8.70 -14.68
N SER A 114 8.79 -9.24 -15.68
CA SER A 114 8.14 -9.56 -16.96
C SER A 114 7.13 -10.71 -16.79
N CYS A 115 6.06 -10.70 -17.59
CA CYS A 115 5.09 -11.81 -17.64
C CYS A 115 5.78 -13.17 -17.83
N PHE A 116 6.83 -13.21 -18.66
CA PHE A 116 7.61 -14.42 -18.93
C PHE A 116 8.32 -14.98 -17.69
N MET A 117 8.85 -14.11 -16.82
CA MET A 117 9.62 -14.54 -15.65
C MET A 117 8.75 -14.97 -14.48
N ALA A 118 7.57 -14.38 -14.34
CA ALA A 118 6.74 -14.52 -13.15
C ALA A 118 5.54 -15.46 -13.32
N LEU A 119 5.09 -15.69 -14.56
CA LEU A 119 3.86 -16.45 -14.85
C LEU A 119 4.11 -17.56 -15.86
N ASN A 120 3.24 -18.58 -15.82
CA ASN A 120 3.27 -19.72 -16.73
C ASN A 120 1.88 -19.99 -17.33
N GLY A 121 1.84 -20.72 -18.45
CA GLY A 121 0.61 -21.18 -19.09
C GLY A 121 -0.39 -20.05 -19.39
N ALA A 122 -1.66 -20.29 -19.10
CA ALA A 122 -2.75 -19.35 -19.38
C ALA A 122 -2.59 -17.99 -18.70
N ALA A 123 -2.00 -17.95 -17.49
CA ALA A 123 -1.76 -16.70 -16.78
C ALA A 123 -0.73 -15.82 -17.48
N ARG A 124 0.33 -16.44 -18.02
CA ARG A 124 1.31 -15.73 -18.85
C ARG A 124 0.67 -15.17 -20.11
N GLU A 125 -0.10 -15.98 -20.83
CA GLU A 125 -0.81 -15.54 -22.04
C GLU A 125 -1.82 -14.41 -21.76
N ALA A 126 -2.48 -14.44 -20.59
CA ALA A 126 -3.34 -13.35 -20.14
C ALA A 126 -2.53 -12.08 -19.90
N CYS A 127 -1.39 -12.18 -19.20
CA CYS A 127 -0.50 -11.07 -18.90
C CYS A 127 0.07 -10.41 -20.17
N GLU A 128 0.55 -11.20 -21.12
CA GLU A 128 1.06 -10.71 -22.41
C GLU A 128 -0.01 -10.01 -23.26
N ARG A 129 -1.29 -10.37 -23.05
CA ARG A 129 -2.46 -9.69 -23.65
C ARG A 129 -2.97 -8.51 -22.84
N GLY A 130 -2.33 -8.17 -21.71
CA GLY A 130 -2.76 -7.09 -20.82
C GLY A 130 -4.01 -7.41 -19.99
N LEU A 131 -4.40 -8.68 -19.90
CA LEU A 131 -5.55 -9.13 -19.11
C LEU A 131 -5.12 -9.40 -17.67
N ILE A 132 -5.33 -8.40 -16.80
CA ILE A 132 -4.93 -8.48 -15.38
C ILE A 132 -6.12 -8.95 -14.52
N PRO A 133 -5.91 -9.88 -13.56
CA PRO A 133 -6.97 -10.32 -12.66
C PRO A 133 -7.54 -9.15 -11.84
N ARG A 134 -8.88 -9.06 -11.81
CA ARG A 134 -9.59 -7.97 -11.10
C ARG A 134 -9.22 -7.85 -9.61
N ARG A 135 -8.95 -8.98 -8.93
CA ARG A 135 -8.55 -8.97 -7.52
C ARG A 135 -7.23 -8.21 -7.33
N HIS A 136 -6.24 -8.46 -8.17
CA HIS A 136 -4.98 -7.74 -8.12
C HIS A 136 -5.15 -6.24 -8.42
N LEU A 137 -5.91 -5.91 -9.48
CA LEU A 137 -6.21 -4.52 -9.84
C LEU A 137 -6.94 -3.77 -8.72
N PHE A 138 -7.82 -4.45 -8.01
CA PHE A 138 -8.54 -3.85 -6.89
C PHE A 138 -7.54 -3.36 -5.84
N TRP A 139 -6.60 -4.20 -5.40
CA TRP A 139 -5.64 -3.87 -4.36
C TRP A 139 -4.46 -3.00 -4.82
N GLN A 140 -4.15 -2.99 -6.11
CA GLN A 140 -3.08 -2.19 -6.72
C GLN A 140 -3.29 -0.66 -6.53
N LYS A 141 -2.17 0.07 -6.51
CA LYS A 141 -2.08 1.54 -6.47
C LYS A 141 -2.46 2.17 -7.80
#